data_AF-A0A381PR53-F1
#
_entry.id   AF-A0A381PR53-F1
#
_cell.length_a   1.000
_cell.length_b   1.000
_cell.length_c   1.000
_cell.angle_alpha   90.00
_cell.angle_beta   90.00
_cell.angle_gamma   90.00
#
_symmetry.space_group_name_H-M   'P 1'
#
loop_
_entity.id
_entity.type
_entity.pdbx_description
1 polymer ?
#
loop_
_entity_poly.entity_id
_entity_poly.type
_entity_poly.pdbx_seq_one_letter_code
_entity_poly.pdbx_strand_id
1 'polypeptide(L)'
;MIAGYIIEDINMNLFPNSESHLIGSNKWGRIALVLIFALALGGCSSNAAREAELATKEAERIAAEQEMARIVQEQERTRVAELQRQREVEVADRARLQAERERQAAEERADEERRRQEEAERREQTRLAQLAVSEALEVERQEKLEQISLLEQQIAEIQIEVDTNEVASTILQETILVAEELLQVLITEQTKYENTDANGNTIDPLSKDLIAELEVRKNNLLRQAQSQ
;
A
#
# COMPACT_ATOMS: atom_id res chain seq x y z
N MET A 1 -55.75 8.61 -45.40
CA MET A 1 -55.02 7.63 -46.22
C MET A 1 -54.78 6.41 -45.33
N ILE A 2 -55.32 5.22 -45.53
CA ILE A 2 -56.20 4.55 -46.51
C ILE A 2 -56.91 3.51 -45.59
N ALA A 3 -58.23 3.58 -45.41
CA ALA A 3 -59.21 2.71 -46.04
C ALA A 3 -58.84 1.20 -45.95
N GLY A 4 -59.69 0.28 -45.56
CA GLY A 4 -61.13 0.27 -45.40
C GLY A 4 -61.58 -1.18 -45.55
N TYR A 5 -62.69 -1.50 -44.86
CA TYR A 5 -63.75 -2.45 -45.25
C TYR A 5 -63.37 -3.93 -45.48
N ILE A 6 -64.16 -4.93 -45.04
CA ILE A 6 -65.52 -5.36 -45.44
C ILE A 6 -65.85 -6.47 -44.39
N ILE A 7 -66.88 -6.50 -43.51
CA ILE A 7 -68.35 -6.35 -43.57
C ILE A 7 -69.01 -7.15 -44.68
N GLU A 8 -69.68 -8.27 -44.33
CA GLU A 8 -71.07 -8.61 -44.66
C GLU A 8 -71.28 -10.12 -44.39
N ASP A 9 -72.12 -10.45 -43.40
CA ASP A 9 -73.58 -10.67 -43.53
C ASP A 9 -73.90 -12.05 -44.13
N ILE A 10 -74.73 -12.81 -43.43
CA ILE A 10 -75.95 -13.36 -44.01
C ILE A 10 -76.99 -13.48 -42.89
N ASN A 11 -78.10 -12.83 -43.18
CA ASN A 11 -79.27 -12.54 -42.38
C ASN A 11 -80.38 -13.56 -42.70
N MET A 12 -81.40 -13.53 -41.85
CA MET A 12 -82.81 -13.67 -42.19
C MET A 12 -83.46 -15.07 -42.25
N ASN A 13 -84.31 -15.28 -41.24
CA ASN A 13 -85.69 -15.77 -41.29
C ASN A 13 -86.21 -16.31 -42.64
N LEU A 14 -86.90 -17.46 -42.61
CA LEU A 14 -88.14 -17.65 -43.37
C LEU A 14 -88.90 -18.90 -42.87
N PHE A 15 -89.99 -18.69 -42.11
CA PHE A 15 -91.21 -19.50 -42.23
C PHE A 15 -91.76 -19.28 -43.66
N PRO A 16 -92.38 -20.26 -44.36
CA PRO A 16 -93.74 -20.73 -44.04
C PRO A 16 -93.96 -22.23 -44.40
N ASN A 17 -95.03 -22.94 -44.02
CA ASN A 17 -96.34 -22.88 -44.67
C ASN A 17 -97.35 -23.68 -43.83
N SER A 18 -98.31 -22.92 -43.34
CA SER A 18 -99.69 -23.34 -43.07
C SER A 18 -100.41 -23.60 -44.39
N GLU A 19 -101.14 -24.72 -44.51
CA GLU A 19 -102.36 -24.76 -45.32
C GLU A 19 -103.34 -25.80 -44.78
N SER A 20 -104.30 -25.28 -44.02
CA SER A 20 -105.54 -25.92 -43.64
C SER A 20 -106.52 -25.86 -44.82
N HIS A 21 -106.91 -27.02 -45.36
CA HIS A 21 -108.14 -27.12 -46.14
C HIS A 21 -109.24 -27.78 -45.31
N LEU A 22 -110.22 -26.96 -45.00
CA LEU A 22 -111.44 -27.25 -44.26
C LEU A 22 -112.58 -27.54 -45.25
N ILE A 23 -113.47 -28.44 -44.82
CA ILE A 23 -114.89 -28.56 -45.18
C ILE A 23 -115.24 -29.52 -46.33
N GLY A 24 -115.48 -30.77 -45.92
CA GLY A 24 -116.50 -31.66 -46.48
C GLY A 24 -117.27 -32.31 -45.33
N SER A 25 -118.55 -31.99 -45.21
CA SER A 25 -119.54 -32.44 -44.22
C SER A 25 -119.35 -33.83 -43.57
N ASN A 26 -119.24 -33.90 -42.23
CA ASN A 26 -119.97 -34.87 -41.38
C ASN A 26 -119.67 -34.66 -39.88
N LYS A 27 -120.71 -34.42 -39.07
CA LYS A 27 -120.63 -34.05 -37.63
C LYS A 27 -120.02 -35.13 -36.71
N TRP A 28 -119.71 -36.32 -37.22
CA TRP A 28 -119.20 -37.46 -36.46
C TRP A 28 -117.67 -37.66 -36.54
N GLY A 29 -116.97 -37.04 -37.52
CA GLY A 29 -115.51 -37.17 -37.67
C GLY A 29 -114.68 -36.25 -36.76
N ARG A 30 -115.25 -35.13 -36.30
CA ARG A 30 -114.57 -34.16 -35.42
C ARG A 30 -114.40 -34.65 -33.99
N ILE A 31 -115.27 -35.55 -33.51
CA ILE A 31 -115.16 -36.13 -32.16
C ILE A 31 -114.07 -37.21 -32.12
N ALA A 32 -113.95 -38.00 -33.20
CA ALA A 32 -112.89 -39.01 -33.31
C ALA A 32 -111.48 -38.40 -33.39
N LEU A 33 -111.32 -37.25 -34.07
CA LEU A 33 -110.01 -36.61 -34.26
C LEU A 33 -109.52 -35.90 -32.98
N VAL A 34 -110.43 -35.36 -32.16
CA VAL A 34 -110.09 -34.78 -30.84
C VAL A 34 -109.71 -35.85 -29.83
N LEU A 35 -110.34 -37.04 -29.87
CA LEU A 35 -109.98 -38.17 -29.02
C LEU A 35 -108.62 -38.77 -29.36
N ILE A 36 -108.26 -38.84 -30.65
CA ILE A 36 -106.94 -39.34 -31.08
C ILE A 36 -105.82 -38.34 -30.76
N PHE A 37 -106.07 -37.02 -30.86
CA PHE A 37 -105.07 -36.01 -30.50
C PHE A 37 -104.84 -35.92 -28.98
N ALA A 38 -105.88 -36.15 -28.17
CA ALA A 38 -105.76 -36.18 -26.71
C ALA A 38 -105.00 -37.40 -26.18
N LEU A 39 -105.05 -38.55 -26.87
CA LEU A 39 -104.33 -39.77 -26.49
C LEU A 39 -102.83 -39.74 -26.86
N ALA A 40 -102.41 -38.91 -27.82
CA ALA A 40 -100.99 -38.76 -28.20
C ALA A 40 -100.19 -37.85 -27.26
N LEU A 41 -100.85 -36.94 -26.53
CA LEU A 41 -100.18 -36.01 -25.59
C LEU A 41 -99.94 -36.60 -24.20
N GLY A 42 -100.56 -37.75 -23.86
CA GLY A 42 -100.40 -38.43 -22.56
C GLY A 42 -99.20 -39.37 -22.47
N GLY A 43 -98.51 -39.66 -23.58
CA GLY A 43 -97.38 -40.60 -23.65
C GLY A 43 -95.99 -39.99 -23.43
N CYS A 44 -95.88 -38.66 -23.34
CA CYS A 44 -94.58 -37.96 -23.27
C CYS A 44 -94.09 -37.65 -21.85
N SER A 45 -94.88 -37.85 -20.78
CA SER A 45 -94.42 -37.55 -19.41
C SER A 45 -93.43 -38.59 -18.87
N SER A 46 -93.48 -39.84 -19.34
CA SER A 46 -92.57 -40.90 -18.88
C SER A 46 -91.19 -40.86 -19.56
N ASN A 47 -91.08 -40.33 -20.78
CA ASN A 47 -89.78 -40.10 -21.42
C ASN A 47 -89.15 -38.78 -20.96
N ALA A 48 -89.94 -37.72 -20.73
CA ALA A 48 -89.43 -36.45 -20.21
C ALA A 48 -88.83 -36.58 -18.79
N ALA A 49 -89.43 -37.40 -17.92
CA ALA A 49 -88.87 -37.65 -16.59
C ALA A 49 -87.54 -38.44 -16.63
N ARG A 50 -87.40 -39.36 -17.59
CA ARG A 50 -86.19 -40.19 -17.76
C ARG A 50 -85.07 -39.43 -18.48
N GLU A 51 -85.41 -38.55 -19.42
CA GLU A 51 -84.47 -37.60 -20.04
C GLU A 51 -84.03 -36.51 -19.07
N ALA A 52 -84.91 -36.04 -18.18
CA ALA A 52 -84.53 -35.11 -17.11
C ALA A 52 -83.57 -35.76 -16.09
N GLU A 53 -83.79 -37.03 -15.72
CA GLU A 53 -82.88 -37.75 -14.80
C GLU A 53 -81.52 -38.08 -15.45
N LEU A 54 -81.48 -38.30 -16.77
CA LEU A 54 -80.24 -38.44 -17.53
C LEU A 54 -79.50 -37.09 -17.67
N ALA A 55 -80.24 -36.01 -17.95
CA ALA A 55 -79.68 -34.66 -18.04
C ALA A 55 -79.11 -34.17 -16.70
N THR A 56 -79.73 -34.52 -15.56
CA THR A 56 -79.16 -34.21 -14.23
C THR A 56 -77.89 -35.03 -13.95
N LYS A 57 -77.86 -36.31 -14.33
CA LYS A 57 -76.65 -37.15 -14.16
C LYS A 57 -75.51 -36.71 -15.07
N GLU A 58 -75.80 -36.25 -16.29
CA GLU A 58 -74.80 -35.67 -17.19
C GLU A 58 -74.34 -34.29 -16.72
N ALA A 59 -75.23 -33.45 -16.20
CA ALA A 59 -74.86 -32.19 -15.57
C ALA A 59 -73.99 -32.38 -14.32
N GLU A 60 -74.27 -33.39 -13.50
CA GLU A 60 -73.43 -33.78 -12.36
C GLU A 60 -72.05 -34.29 -12.80
N ARG A 61 -71.97 -35.07 -13.90
CA ARG A 61 -70.69 -35.50 -14.47
C ARG A 61 -69.89 -34.33 -15.04
N ILE A 62 -70.51 -33.42 -15.77
CA ILE A 62 -69.85 -32.23 -16.32
C ILE A 62 -69.40 -31.30 -15.18
N ALA A 63 -70.21 -31.13 -14.13
CA ALA A 63 -69.83 -30.36 -12.95
C ALA A 63 -68.63 -31.00 -12.23
N ALA A 64 -68.64 -32.33 -12.06
CA ALA A 64 -67.50 -33.06 -11.49
C ALA A 64 -66.23 -32.96 -12.36
N GLU A 65 -66.36 -33.03 -13.69
CA GLU A 65 -65.23 -32.84 -14.62
C GLU A 65 -64.68 -31.40 -14.57
N GLN A 66 -65.53 -30.39 -14.44
CA GLN A 66 -65.12 -29.00 -14.29
C GLN A 66 -64.44 -28.73 -12.95
N GLU A 67 -64.91 -29.33 -11.85
CA GLU A 67 -64.26 -29.24 -10.54
C GLU A 67 -62.88 -29.90 -10.57
N MET A 68 -62.76 -31.09 -11.16
CA MET A 68 -61.47 -31.75 -11.36
C MET A 68 -60.53 -30.92 -12.24
N ALA A 69 -61.03 -30.28 -13.29
CA ALA A 69 -60.24 -29.38 -14.14
C ALA A 69 -59.74 -28.14 -13.37
N ARG A 70 -60.55 -27.56 -12.48
CA ARG A 70 -60.15 -26.44 -11.62
C ARG A 70 -59.08 -26.85 -10.61
N ILE A 71 -59.23 -28.01 -9.98
CA ILE A 71 -58.24 -28.55 -9.03
C ILE A 71 -56.90 -28.79 -9.71
N VAL A 72 -56.90 -29.37 -10.92
CA VAL A 72 -55.68 -29.59 -11.71
C VAL A 72 -55.03 -28.25 -12.08
N GLN A 73 -55.81 -27.27 -12.52
CA GLN A 73 -55.30 -25.93 -12.85
C GLN A 73 -54.69 -25.20 -11.64
N GLU A 74 -55.33 -25.29 -10.47
CA GLU A 74 -54.80 -24.71 -9.24
C GLU A 74 -53.51 -25.43 -8.79
N GLN A 75 -53.46 -26.76 -8.91
CA GLN A 75 -52.28 -27.54 -8.60
C GLN A 75 -51.10 -27.21 -9.53
N GLU A 76 -51.35 -26.92 -10.80
CA GLU A 76 -50.31 -26.45 -11.72
C GLU A 76 -49.82 -25.05 -11.34
N ARG A 77 -50.73 -24.14 -10.96
CA ARG A 77 -50.35 -22.80 -10.52
C ARG A 77 -49.49 -22.82 -9.25
N THR A 78 -49.82 -23.67 -8.28
CA THR A 78 -49.01 -23.82 -7.06
C THR A 78 -47.63 -24.40 -7.37
N ARG A 79 -47.56 -25.44 -8.21
CA ARG A 79 -46.27 -26.00 -8.67
C ARG A 79 -45.40 -24.97 -9.38
N VAL A 80 -45.98 -24.15 -10.26
CA VAL A 80 -45.25 -23.08 -10.96
C VAL A 80 -44.76 -22.02 -9.97
N ALA A 81 -45.60 -21.61 -9.00
CA ALA A 81 -45.22 -20.64 -7.98
C ALA A 81 -44.12 -21.18 -7.05
N GLU A 82 -44.14 -22.45 -6.68
CA GLU A 82 -43.09 -23.11 -5.89
C GLU A 82 -41.77 -23.19 -6.66
N LEU A 83 -41.81 -23.58 -7.94
CA LEU A 83 -40.62 -23.59 -8.79
C LEU A 83 -40.03 -22.19 -8.99
N GLN A 84 -40.88 -21.16 -9.09
CA GLN A 84 -40.43 -19.76 -9.14
C GLN A 84 -39.73 -19.35 -7.85
N ARG A 85 -40.33 -19.63 -6.68
CA ARG A 85 -39.70 -19.34 -5.38
C ARG A 85 -38.36 -20.06 -5.20
N GLN A 86 -38.27 -21.33 -5.62
CA GLN A 86 -37.01 -22.07 -5.57
C GLN A 86 -35.91 -21.41 -6.43
N ARG A 87 -36.25 -20.96 -7.63
CA ARG A 87 -35.32 -20.24 -8.51
C ARG A 87 -34.90 -18.89 -7.92
N GLU A 88 -35.83 -18.15 -7.31
CA GLU A 88 -35.54 -16.88 -6.65
C GLU A 88 -34.57 -17.04 -5.48
N VAL A 89 -34.78 -18.08 -4.64
CA VAL A 89 -33.86 -18.40 -3.55
C VAL A 89 -32.48 -18.80 -4.08
N GLU A 90 -32.43 -19.65 -5.11
CA GLU A 90 -31.15 -20.04 -5.72
C GLU A 90 -30.38 -18.85 -6.30
N VAL A 91 -31.07 -17.92 -6.98
CA VAL A 91 -30.46 -16.69 -7.50
C VAL A 91 -30.00 -15.78 -6.35
N ALA A 92 -30.80 -15.64 -5.29
CA ALA A 92 -30.43 -14.85 -4.12
C ALA A 92 -29.20 -15.44 -3.40
N ASP A 93 -29.14 -16.76 -3.23
CA ASP A 93 -28.00 -17.43 -2.60
C ASP A 93 -26.72 -17.31 -3.45
N ARG A 94 -26.84 -17.45 -4.78
CA ARG A 94 -25.71 -17.20 -5.69
C ARG A 94 -25.23 -15.75 -5.61
N ALA A 95 -26.14 -14.79 -5.56
CA ALA A 95 -25.79 -13.37 -5.43
C ALA A 95 -25.10 -13.08 -4.08
N ARG A 96 -25.56 -13.69 -2.99
CA ARG A 96 -24.90 -13.58 -1.67
C ARG A 96 -23.50 -14.15 -1.68
N LEU A 97 -23.31 -15.34 -2.26
CA LEU A 97 -22.01 -15.98 -2.36
C LEU A 97 -21.03 -15.17 -3.23
N GLN A 98 -21.51 -14.58 -4.33
CA GLN A 98 -20.70 -13.69 -5.16
C GLN A 98 -20.31 -12.43 -4.39
N ALA A 99 -21.24 -11.78 -3.70
CA ALA A 99 -20.95 -10.60 -2.89
C ALA A 99 -19.95 -10.89 -1.76
N GLU A 100 -20.02 -12.06 -1.14
CA GLU A 100 -19.04 -12.48 -0.12
C GLU A 100 -17.66 -12.71 -0.72
N ARG A 101 -17.56 -13.38 -1.86
CA ARG A 101 -16.29 -13.55 -2.59
C ARG A 101 -15.70 -12.22 -3.04
N GLU A 102 -16.52 -11.29 -3.51
CA GLU A 102 -16.07 -9.96 -3.90
C GLU A 102 -15.54 -9.18 -2.70
N ARG A 103 -16.19 -9.29 -1.54
CA ARG A 103 -15.70 -8.69 -0.28
C ARG A 103 -14.37 -9.30 0.14
N GLN A 104 -14.26 -10.63 0.18
CA GLN A 104 -13.00 -11.31 0.51
C GLN A 104 -11.88 -10.91 -0.45
N ALA A 105 -12.14 -10.90 -1.76
CA ALA A 105 -11.15 -10.50 -2.75
C ALA A 105 -10.78 -9.00 -2.65
N ALA A 106 -11.69 -8.15 -2.19
CA ALA A 106 -11.39 -6.73 -1.94
C ALA A 106 -10.55 -6.55 -0.66
N GLU A 107 -10.85 -7.28 0.40
CA GLU A 107 -10.08 -7.29 1.65
C GLU A 107 -8.66 -7.82 1.42
N GLU A 108 -8.49 -8.94 0.69
CA GLU A 108 -7.19 -9.48 0.32
C GLU A 108 -6.33 -8.48 -0.48
N ARG A 109 -6.95 -7.76 -1.43
CA ARG A 109 -6.27 -6.70 -2.19
C ARG A 109 -5.85 -5.53 -1.31
N ALA A 110 -6.72 -5.10 -0.40
CA ALA A 110 -6.40 -4.03 0.54
C ALA A 110 -5.28 -4.45 1.51
N ASP A 111 -5.29 -5.70 1.98
CA ASP A 111 -4.22 -6.26 2.80
C ASP A 111 -2.89 -6.33 2.07
N GLU A 112 -2.89 -6.79 0.82
CA GLU A 112 -1.69 -6.84 0.01
C GLU A 112 -1.13 -5.44 -0.25
N GLU A 113 -1.99 -4.46 -0.53
CA GLU A 113 -1.58 -3.07 -0.72
C GLU A 113 -0.99 -2.49 0.56
N ARG A 114 -1.63 -2.71 1.73
CA ARG A 114 -1.08 -2.31 3.04
C ARG A 114 0.29 -2.91 3.28
N ARG A 115 0.46 -4.21 3.04
CA ARG A 115 1.76 -4.89 3.21
C ARG A 115 2.83 -4.30 2.29
N ARG A 116 2.49 -4.01 1.03
CA ARG A 116 3.42 -3.37 0.08
C ARG A 116 3.82 -1.98 0.54
N GLN A 117 2.88 -1.20 1.06
CA GLN A 117 3.15 0.14 1.60
C GLN A 117 4.05 0.05 2.83
N GLU A 118 3.73 -0.81 3.79
CA GLU A 118 4.56 -1.02 4.99
C GLU A 118 5.98 -1.48 4.64
N GLU A 119 6.14 -2.37 3.68
CA GLU A 119 7.46 -2.80 3.20
C GLU A 119 8.23 -1.66 2.53
N ALA A 120 7.54 -0.82 1.73
CA ALA A 120 8.15 0.35 1.10
C ALA A 120 8.59 1.38 2.15
N GLU A 121 7.75 1.66 3.14
CA GLU A 121 8.07 2.56 4.25
C GLU A 121 9.26 2.04 5.07
N ARG A 122 9.31 0.74 5.38
CA ARG A 122 10.44 0.14 6.09
C ARG A 122 11.74 0.24 5.31
N ARG A 123 11.70 0.04 3.99
CA ARG A 123 12.88 0.22 3.12
C ARG A 123 13.33 1.67 3.12
N GLU A 124 12.40 2.61 3.02
CA GLU A 124 12.73 4.04 3.03
C GLU A 124 13.29 4.48 4.38
N GLN A 125 12.68 4.06 5.49
CA GLN A 125 13.20 4.31 6.84
C GLN A 125 14.60 3.73 7.02
N THR A 126 14.85 2.53 6.51
CA THR A 126 16.19 1.91 6.55
C THR A 126 17.19 2.73 5.74
N ARG A 127 16.80 3.19 4.54
CA ARG A 127 17.65 4.04 3.68
C ARG A 127 17.98 5.36 4.37
N LEU A 128 16.99 6.02 4.98
CA LEU A 128 17.18 7.26 5.72
C LEU A 128 18.05 7.06 6.96
N ALA A 129 17.85 5.97 7.70
CA ALA A 129 18.68 5.62 8.85
C ALA A 129 20.14 5.37 8.44
N GLN A 130 20.37 4.66 7.33
CA GLN A 130 21.72 4.46 6.77
C GLN A 130 22.37 5.78 6.36
N LEU A 131 21.61 6.66 5.71
CA LEU A 131 22.11 7.99 5.33
C LEU A 131 22.49 8.81 6.57
N ALA A 132 21.63 8.86 7.58
CA ALA A 132 21.90 9.58 8.82
C ALA A 132 23.14 9.05 9.55
N VAL A 133 23.35 7.72 9.59
CA VAL A 133 24.56 7.11 10.15
C VAL A 133 25.80 7.51 9.34
N SER A 134 25.73 7.48 8.02
CA SER A 134 26.86 7.88 7.17
C SER A 134 27.22 9.35 7.33
N GLU A 135 26.23 10.23 7.44
CA GLU A 135 26.44 11.66 7.62
C GLU A 135 27.07 11.95 8.98
N ALA A 136 26.58 11.32 10.06
CA ALA A 136 27.18 11.44 11.39
C ALA A 136 28.64 10.97 11.42
N LEU A 137 28.96 9.88 10.70
CA LEU A 137 30.32 9.37 10.59
C LEU A 137 31.25 10.36 9.87
N GLU A 138 30.78 10.99 8.79
CA GLU A 138 31.59 11.99 8.07
C GLU A 138 31.84 13.24 8.92
N VAL A 139 30.87 13.68 9.72
CA VAL A 139 31.07 14.79 10.67
C VAL A 139 32.13 14.43 11.71
N GLU A 140 32.02 13.26 12.35
CA GLU A 140 33.01 12.80 13.33
C GLU A 140 34.41 12.66 12.70
N ARG A 141 34.47 12.15 11.46
CA ARG A 141 35.72 12.06 10.72
C ARG A 141 36.33 13.43 10.46
N GLN A 142 35.53 14.41 10.06
CA GLN A 142 35.99 15.76 9.79
C GLN A 142 36.52 16.44 11.06
N GLU A 143 35.82 16.31 12.19
CA GLU A 143 36.28 16.83 13.49
C GLU A 143 37.64 16.24 13.90
N LYS A 144 37.81 14.92 13.71
CA LYS A 144 39.09 14.25 13.98
C LYS A 144 40.21 14.73 13.06
N LEU A 145 39.93 14.96 11.79
CA LEU A 145 40.91 15.48 10.84
C LEU A 145 41.35 16.91 11.20
N GLU A 146 40.41 17.74 11.66
CA GLU A 146 40.70 19.09 12.16
C GLU A 146 41.58 19.03 13.42
N GLN A 147 41.26 18.13 14.35
CA GLN A 147 42.08 17.89 15.53
C GLN A 147 43.50 17.42 15.16
N ILE A 148 43.63 16.49 14.20
CA ILE A 148 44.93 16.01 13.72
C ILE A 148 45.71 17.17 13.12
N SER A 149 45.09 18.00 12.27
CA SER A 149 45.76 19.15 11.66
C SER A 149 46.27 20.15 12.70
N LEU A 150 45.48 20.41 13.75
CA LEU A 150 45.91 21.27 14.86
C LEU A 150 47.10 20.67 15.61
N LEU A 151 47.06 19.36 15.91
CA LEU A 151 48.16 18.67 16.58
C LEU A 151 49.43 18.64 15.73
N GLU A 152 49.32 18.43 14.42
CA GLU A 152 50.45 18.49 13.49
C GLU A 152 51.11 19.88 13.49
N GLN A 153 50.32 20.95 13.53
CA GLN A 153 50.84 22.32 13.65
C GLN A 153 51.56 22.54 14.99
N GLN A 154 50.98 22.06 16.10
CA GLN A 154 51.62 22.16 17.42
C GLN A 154 52.94 21.38 17.47
N ILE A 155 52.99 20.19 16.88
CA ILE A 155 54.22 19.39 16.80
C ILE A 155 55.28 20.13 15.99
N ALA A 156 54.91 20.72 14.85
CA ALA A 156 55.84 21.48 14.03
C ALA A 156 56.41 22.71 14.77
N GLU A 157 55.57 23.43 15.52
CA GLU A 157 56.00 24.56 16.35
C GLU A 157 56.97 24.12 17.46
N ILE A 158 56.62 23.05 18.20
CA ILE A 158 57.48 22.50 19.25
C ILE A 158 58.80 22.01 18.66
N GLN A 159 58.79 21.39 17.48
CA GLN A 159 60.03 20.93 16.85
C GLN A 159 60.96 22.09 16.52
N ILE A 160 60.43 23.21 16.02
CA ILE A 160 61.22 24.43 15.77
C ILE A 160 61.81 24.97 17.07
N GLU A 161 61.03 25.00 18.15
CA GLU A 161 61.51 25.44 19.47
C GLU A 161 62.62 24.51 19.99
N VAL A 162 62.46 23.19 19.87
CA VAL A 162 63.45 22.19 20.26
C VAL A 162 64.74 22.37 19.47
N ASP A 163 64.66 22.48 18.14
CA ASP A 163 65.83 22.66 17.28
C ASP A 163 66.60 23.94 17.64
N THR A 164 65.87 25.03 17.91
CA THR A 164 66.46 26.31 18.35
C THR A 164 67.17 26.16 19.70
N ASN A 165 66.54 25.49 20.65
CA ASN A 165 67.11 25.23 21.97
C ASN A 165 68.33 24.29 21.91
N GLU A 166 68.33 23.29 21.03
CA GLU A 166 69.48 22.39 20.82
C GLU A 166 70.69 23.15 20.24
N VAL A 167 70.45 24.04 19.28
CA VAL A 167 71.50 24.93 18.73
C VAL A 167 72.05 25.84 19.83
N ALA A 168 71.18 26.51 20.59
CA ALA A 168 71.59 27.38 21.70
C ALA A 168 72.40 26.61 22.76
N SER A 169 71.95 25.41 23.15
CA SER A 169 72.63 24.52 24.09
C SER A 169 74.02 24.13 23.60
N THR A 170 74.16 23.77 22.33
CA THR A 170 75.46 23.44 21.71
C THR A 170 76.42 24.62 21.77
N ILE A 171 75.96 25.83 21.44
CA ILE A 171 76.79 27.05 21.50
C ILE A 171 77.21 27.37 22.94
N LEU A 172 76.30 27.18 23.90
CA LEU A 172 76.60 27.38 25.32
C LEU A 172 77.65 26.36 25.82
N GLN A 173 77.58 25.10 25.39
CA GLN A 173 78.60 24.09 25.69
C GLN A 173 79.96 24.49 25.13
N GLU A 174 80.04 24.97 23.88
CA GLU A 174 81.28 25.48 23.31
C GLU A 174 81.79 26.70 24.09
N THR A 175 80.89 27.60 24.51
CA THR A 175 81.22 28.78 25.32
C THR A 175 81.86 28.36 26.66
N ILE A 176 81.33 27.31 27.30
CA ILE A 176 81.89 26.76 28.55
C ILE A 176 83.30 26.24 28.30
N LEU A 177 83.52 25.44 27.24
CA LEU A 177 84.85 24.90 26.93
C LEU A 177 85.89 26.01 26.69
N VAL A 178 85.53 27.06 25.94
CA VAL A 178 86.43 28.21 25.71
C VAL A 178 86.67 28.99 27.01
N ALA A 179 85.67 29.11 27.89
CA ALA A 179 85.84 29.75 29.20
C ALA A 179 86.75 28.94 30.14
N GLU A 180 86.65 27.61 30.11
CA GLU A 180 87.54 26.72 30.84
C GLU A 180 88.99 26.80 30.31
N GLU A 181 89.18 26.84 28.99
CA GLU A 181 90.49 27.05 28.38
C GLU A 181 91.09 28.39 28.79
N LEU A 182 90.31 29.48 28.72
CA LEU A 182 90.73 30.80 29.17
C LEU A 182 91.14 30.78 30.65
N LEU A 183 90.35 30.14 31.51
CA LEU A 183 90.67 30.01 32.94
C LEU A 183 92.00 29.28 33.14
N GLN A 184 92.24 28.18 32.41
CA GLN A 184 93.49 27.43 32.50
C GLN A 184 94.69 28.26 32.06
N VAL A 185 94.56 29.02 30.97
CA VAL A 185 95.62 29.94 30.49
C VAL A 185 95.88 31.04 31.52
N LEU A 186 94.83 31.63 32.12
CA LEU A 186 94.98 32.66 33.15
C LEU A 186 95.69 32.13 34.41
N ILE A 187 95.39 30.90 34.84
CA ILE A 187 96.10 30.25 35.95
C ILE A 187 97.59 30.08 35.60
N THR A 188 97.91 29.58 34.40
CA THR A 188 99.31 29.46 33.95
C THR A 188 99.99 30.81 33.81
N GLU A 189 99.28 31.86 33.40
CA GLU A 189 99.81 33.21 33.31
C GLU A 189 100.13 33.77 34.71
N GLN A 190 99.26 33.51 35.70
CA GLN A 190 99.46 33.94 37.07
C GLN A 190 100.76 33.38 37.67
N THR A 191 101.09 32.11 37.40
CA THR A 191 102.36 31.53 37.89
C THR A 191 103.60 32.20 37.29
N LYS A 192 103.49 32.81 36.10
CA LYS A 192 104.62 33.56 35.50
C LYS A 192 104.91 34.85 36.25
N TYR A 193 103.88 35.53 36.77
CA TYR A 193 104.06 36.73 37.57
C TYR A 193 104.71 36.46 38.93
N GLU A 194 104.61 35.23 39.43
CA GLU A 194 105.30 34.79 40.64
C GLU A 194 106.80 34.53 40.39
N ASN A 195 107.24 34.40 39.13
CA ASN A 195 108.61 34.09 38.74
C ASN A 195 109.24 35.21 37.88
N THR A 196 109.88 36.17 38.55
CA THR A 196 110.47 37.36 37.92
C THR A 196 111.99 37.44 38.05
N ASP A 197 112.63 38.10 37.10
CA ASP A 197 114.07 38.38 37.11
C ASP A 197 114.44 39.51 38.10
N ALA A 198 115.73 39.80 38.23
CA ALA A 198 116.22 40.87 39.11
C ALA A 198 115.73 42.29 38.73
N ASN A 199 115.18 42.47 37.52
CA ASN A 199 114.60 43.72 37.04
C ASN A 199 113.07 43.75 37.19
N GLY A 200 112.46 42.68 37.71
CA GLY A 200 111.02 42.54 37.90
C GLY A 200 110.24 42.12 36.65
N ASN A 201 110.91 41.65 35.60
CA ASN A 201 110.24 41.12 34.39
C ASN A 201 109.98 39.62 34.55
N THR A 202 108.89 39.12 33.96
CA THR A 202 108.62 37.67 33.95
C THR A 202 109.67 36.93 33.13
N ILE A 203 110.15 35.80 33.66
CA ILE A 203 111.15 34.98 32.95
C ILE A 203 110.53 34.33 31.72
N ASP A 204 109.31 33.81 31.86
CA ASP A 204 108.53 33.26 30.76
C ASP A 204 107.74 34.38 30.04
N PRO A 205 107.60 34.29 28.70
CA PRO A 205 106.83 35.26 27.94
C PRO A 205 105.33 35.19 28.27
N LEU A 206 104.70 36.35 28.31
CA LEU A 206 103.27 36.50 28.60
C LEU A 206 102.41 36.12 27.38
N SER A 207 101.31 35.40 27.62
CA SER A 207 100.40 34.90 26.58
C SER A 207 99.22 35.84 26.32
N LYS A 208 99.46 37.16 26.29
CA LYS A 208 98.41 38.20 26.22
C LYS A 208 97.52 38.09 24.98
N ASP A 209 98.12 37.76 23.83
CA ASP A 209 97.38 37.64 22.56
C ASP A 209 96.40 36.47 22.60
N LEU A 210 96.84 35.32 23.16
CA LEU A 210 95.99 34.14 23.33
C LEU A 210 94.82 34.41 24.30
N ILE A 211 95.08 35.11 25.41
CA ILE A 211 94.03 35.52 26.36
C ILE A 211 92.99 36.40 25.67
N ALA A 212 93.44 37.40 24.91
CA ALA A 212 92.55 38.30 24.18
C ALA A 212 91.72 37.55 23.11
N GLU A 213 92.32 36.59 22.40
CA GLU A 213 91.63 35.76 21.42
C GLU A 213 90.51 34.93 22.07
N LEU A 214 90.83 34.21 23.16
CA LEU A 214 89.87 33.37 23.88
C LEU A 214 88.73 34.21 24.50
N GLU A 215 89.03 35.40 25.03
CA GLU A 215 88.01 36.33 25.53
C GLU A 215 87.05 36.78 24.42
N VAL A 216 87.59 37.17 23.26
CA VAL A 216 86.78 37.57 22.10
C VAL A 216 85.93 36.39 21.62
N ARG A 217 86.52 35.19 21.50
CA ARG A 217 85.80 33.99 21.08
C ARG A 217 84.65 33.64 22.02
N LYS A 218 84.90 33.61 23.34
CA LYS A 218 83.87 33.39 24.36
C LYS A 218 82.75 34.43 24.26
N ASN A 219 83.09 35.71 24.13
CA ASN A 219 82.09 36.78 24.04
C ASN A 219 81.29 36.73 22.72
N ASN A 220 81.89 36.24 21.63
CA ASN A 220 81.19 36.02 20.37
C ASN A 220 80.19 34.86 20.49
N LEU A 221 80.62 33.73 21.03
CA LEU A 221 79.75 32.57 21.25
C LEU A 221 78.59 32.89 22.19
N LEU A 222 78.86 33.62 23.28
CA LEU A 222 77.82 34.04 24.22
C LEU A 222 76.77 34.93 23.55
N ARG A 223 77.19 35.88 22.70
CA ARG A 223 76.27 36.72 21.93
C ARG A 223 75.48 35.90 20.91
N GLN A 224 76.13 34.92 20.28
CA GLN A 224 75.49 34.04 19.30
C GLN A 224 74.41 33.16 19.96
N ALA A 225 74.65 32.68 21.17
CA ALA A 225 73.67 31.93 21.96
C ALA A 225 72.48 32.81 22.39
N GLN A 226 72.73 34.07 22.73
CA GLN A 226 71.68 35.05 23.10
C GLN A 226 70.85 35.52 21.90
N SER A 227 71.35 35.34 20.68
CA SER A 227 70.66 35.73 19.45
C SER A 227 69.93 34.57 18.75
N GLN A 228 70.01 33.35 19.30
CA GLN A 228 69.11 32.25 18.92
C GLN A 228 67.73 32.50 19.54
#